data_AF-A0A9N8D853-F1
#
_entry.id   AF-A0A9N8D853-F1
#
_cell.length_a   1.000
_cell.length_b   1.000
_cell.length_c   1.000
_cell.angle_alpha   90.00
_cell.angle_beta   90.00
_cell.angle_gamma   90.00
#
_symmetry.space_group_name_H-M   'P 1'
#
loop_
_entity.id
_entity.type
_entity.pdbx_description
1 polymer ?
#
loop_
_entity_poly.entity_id
_entity_poly.type
_entity_poly.pdbx_seq_one_letter_code
_entity_poly.pdbx_strand_id
1 'polypeptide(L)'
;MCYAEEVRSNDAREALVLSFSYNPATGGYILAEDASGYDLQVLSTEQGWKTHVAGGYYVLQATCPDFLSIRTGISVVVECSGFDIMANFDSNTIKRMCTDYISLYPFALHEMTCFHTGLFFNTMMSCMKIFLPRSLGSKSMLVMSSQLVD
;
A
#
# COMPACT_ATOMS: atom_id res chain seq x y z
N MET A 1 -25.60 29.61 0.16
CA MET A 1 -24.34 30.15 -0.41
C MET A 1 -23.21 29.25 0.07
N CYS A 2 -22.90 28.23 -0.71
CA CYS A 2 -21.75 27.37 -0.48
C CYS A 2 -20.52 28.11 -1.00
N TYR A 3 -19.55 28.38 -0.13
CA TYR A 3 -18.22 28.76 -0.56
C TYR A 3 -17.55 27.50 -1.14
N ALA A 4 -17.58 27.40 -2.47
CA ALA A 4 -16.59 26.65 -3.21
C ALA A 4 -15.35 27.54 -3.30
N GLU A 5 -14.40 27.34 -2.39
CA GLU A 5 -13.04 27.82 -2.61
C GLU A 5 -12.25 26.69 -3.26
N GLU A 6 -11.90 26.92 -4.53
CA GLU A 6 -10.80 26.25 -5.22
C GLU A 6 -9.52 26.42 -4.39
N VAL A 7 -9.23 25.45 -3.53
CA VAL A 7 -7.88 25.26 -3.02
C VAL A 7 -7.10 24.51 -4.09
N ARG A 8 -6.65 25.24 -5.11
CA ARG A 8 -5.44 24.85 -5.85
C ARG A 8 -4.26 25.20 -4.95
N SER A 9 -3.98 24.34 -3.97
CA SER A 9 -2.66 24.29 -3.34
C SER A 9 -1.93 23.08 -3.88
N ASN A 10 -0.68 23.31 -4.26
CA ASN A 10 0.28 22.31 -4.71
C ASN A 10 0.78 21.44 -3.52
N ASP A 11 -0.08 21.21 -2.51
CA ASP A 11 0.23 20.65 -1.18
C ASP A 11 -0.73 19.52 -0.76
N ALA A 12 -1.63 19.10 -1.63
CA ALA A 12 -2.33 17.83 -1.43
C ALA A 12 -1.37 16.71 -1.85
N ARG A 13 -0.59 16.18 -0.91
CA ARG A 13 -0.11 14.79 -1.05
C ARG A 13 -1.35 13.91 -0.93
N GLU A 14 -1.93 13.63 -2.09
CA GLU A 14 -3.22 12.99 -2.29
C GLU A 14 -3.30 11.63 -1.58
N ALA A 15 -4.53 11.23 -1.28
CA ALA A 15 -4.84 10.13 -0.40
C ALA A 15 -4.12 8.83 -0.80
N LEU A 16 -3.38 8.27 0.17
CA LEU A 16 -2.74 6.97 0.05
C LEU A 16 -3.73 5.87 -0.37
N VAL A 17 -4.99 5.96 0.08
CA VAL A 17 -6.04 4.99 -0.22
C VAL A 17 -6.91 5.53 -1.34
N LEU A 18 -6.86 4.88 -2.50
CA LEU A 18 -7.66 5.21 -3.67
C LEU A 18 -9.08 4.61 -3.58
N SER A 19 -9.17 3.36 -3.11
CA SER A 19 -10.46 2.71 -2.89
C SER A 19 -10.34 1.53 -1.92
N PHE A 20 -11.45 1.17 -1.29
CA PHE A 20 -11.58 -0.07 -0.56
C PHE A 20 -12.95 -0.67 -0.82
N SER A 21 -13.00 -1.86 -1.40
CA SER A 21 -14.25 -2.46 -1.89
C SER A 21 -14.28 -3.97 -1.73
N TYR A 22 -15.48 -4.54 -1.62
CA TYR A 22 -15.67 -5.99 -1.57
C TYR A 22 -15.71 -6.56 -2.99
N ASN A 23 -14.94 -7.61 -3.25
CA ASN A 23 -14.97 -8.37 -4.49
C ASN A 23 -15.79 -9.65 -4.30
N PRO A 24 -17.03 -9.72 -4.81
CA PRO A 24 -17.87 -10.91 -4.66
C PRO A 24 -17.35 -12.13 -5.42
N ALA A 25 -16.49 -11.94 -6.44
CA ALA A 25 -15.93 -13.05 -7.20
C ALA A 25 -14.87 -13.84 -6.41
N THR A 26 -14.08 -13.17 -5.57
CA THR A 26 -13.08 -13.80 -4.71
C THR A 26 -13.54 -13.95 -3.27
N GLY A 27 -14.63 -13.29 -2.90
CA GLY A 27 -15.17 -13.29 -1.54
C GLY A 27 -14.34 -12.47 -0.55
N GLY A 28 -13.39 -11.66 -1.02
CA GLY A 28 -12.47 -10.85 -0.21
C GLY A 28 -12.54 -9.35 -0.54
N TYR A 29 -11.76 -8.54 0.16
CA TYR A 29 -11.69 -7.09 -0.07
C TYR A 29 -10.51 -6.71 -0.95
N ILE A 30 -10.66 -5.66 -1.74
CA ILE A 30 -9.59 -5.04 -2.51
C ILE A 30 -9.31 -3.67 -1.89
N LEU A 31 -8.07 -3.46 -1.47
CA LEU A 31 -7.51 -2.18 -1.08
C LEU A 31 -6.66 -1.65 -2.22
N ALA A 32 -7.06 -0.52 -2.80
CA ALA A 32 -6.27 0.17 -3.80
C ALA A 32 -5.54 1.36 -3.18
N GLU A 33 -4.24 1.47 -3.43
CA GLU A 33 -3.37 2.50 -2.88
C GLU A 33 -2.55 3.21 -3.96
N ASP A 34 -2.18 4.46 -3.69
CA ASP A 34 -1.24 5.26 -4.48
C ASP A 34 0.10 5.35 -3.77
N ALA A 35 1.14 4.73 -4.35
CA ALA A 35 2.45 4.72 -3.74
C ALA A 35 3.10 6.11 -3.70
N SER A 36 2.74 7.03 -4.60
CA SER A 36 3.30 8.40 -4.61
C SER A 36 2.94 9.19 -3.33
N GLY A 37 1.88 8.78 -2.63
CA GLY A 37 1.49 9.34 -1.33
C GLY A 37 2.41 8.93 -0.17
N TYR A 38 3.29 7.93 -0.34
CA TYR A 38 4.21 7.51 0.72
C TYR A 38 5.38 8.49 0.89
N ASP A 39 5.42 9.17 2.04
CA ASP A 39 6.62 9.89 2.48
C ASP A 39 7.55 8.94 3.27
N LEU A 40 8.55 8.40 2.58
CA LEU A 40 9.52 7.48 3.18
C LEU A 40 10.35 8.13 4.30
N GLN A 41 10.57 9.45 4.29
CA GLN A 41 11.27 10.14 5.39
C GLN A 41 10.46 10.09 6.65
N VAL A 42 9.16 10.37 6.56
CA VAL A 42 8.25 10.31 7.71
C VAL A 42 8.18 8.87 8.23
N LEU A 43 8.03 7.88 7.35
CA LEU A 43 7.91 6.46 7.71
C LEU A 43 9.18 5.87 8.34
N SER A 44 10.35 6.44 8.02
CA SER A 44 11.61 6.03 8.65
C SER A 44 11.66 6.35 10.15
N THR A 45 10.89 7.33 10.61
CA THR A 45 10.81 7.65 12.04
C THR A 45 9.92 6.66 12.80
N GLU A 46 10.20 6.43 14.08
CA GLU A 46 9.35 5.57 14.91
C GLU A 46 7.93 6.13 15.03
N GLN A 47 7.80 7.45 15.22
CA GLN A 47 6.52 8.13 15.37
C GLN A 47 5.72 8.12 14.06
N GLY A 48 6.36 8.40 12.92
CA GLY A 48 5.72 8.36 11.61
C GLY A 48 5.22 6.96 11.27
N TRP A 49 6.03 5.92 11.54
CA TRP A 49 5.59 4.54 11.38
C TRP A 49 4.38 4.18 12.26
N LYS A 50 4.43 4.51 13.56
CA LYS A 50 3.31 4.26 14.49
C LYS A 50 2.03 4.97 14.03
N THR A 51 2.16 6.20 13.56
CA THR A 51 1.03 7.00 13.04
C THR A 51 0.46 6.37 11.78
N HIS A 52 1.32 5.93 10.86
CA HIS A 52 0.91 5.28 9.62
C HIS A 52 0.16 3.96 9.88
N VAL A 53 0.70 3.09 10.74
CA VAL A 53 0.03 1.85 11.15
C VAL A 53 -1.28 2.14 11.86
N ALA A 54 -1.31 3.04 12.84
CA ALA A 54 -2.55 3.34 13.56
C ALA A 54 -3.61 3.92 12.62
N GLY A 55 -3.21 4.82 11.72
CA GLY A 55 -4.09 5.43 10.71
C GLY A 55 -4.70 4.39 9.77
N GLY A 56 -3.87 3.50 9.21
CA GLY A 56 -4.35 2.40 8.36
C GLY A 56 -5.38 1.52 9.08
N TYR A 57 -5.16 1.23 10.37
CA TYR A 57 -6.10 0.45 11.17
C TYR A 57 -7.44 1.12 11.32
N TYR A 58 -7.45 2.41 11.66
CA TYR A 58 -8.69 3.15 11.78
C TYR A 58 -9.43 3.27 10.44
N VAL A 59 -8.72 3.51 9.34
CA VAL A 59 -9.34 3.60 8.00
C VAL A 59 -9.97 2.26 7.61
N LEU A 60 -9.25 1.15 7.80
CA LEU A 60 -9.77 -0.17 7.48
C LEU A 60 -10.96 -0.55 8.36
N GLN A 61 -10.89 -0.29 9.66
CA GLN A 61 -12.00 -0.58 10.58
C GLN A 61 -13.23 0.30 10.31
N ALA A 62 -13.04 1.58 9.99
CA ALA A 62 -14.14 2.48 9.63
C ALA A 62 -14.84 2.05 8.35
N THR A 63 -14.08 1.51 7.39
CA THR A 63 -14.61 1.10 6.09
C THR A 63 -15.14 -0.34 6.09
N CYS A 64 -14.74 -1.17 7.06
CA CYS A 64 -15.21 -2.55 7.25
C CYS A 64 -15.53 -2.84 8.72
N PRO A 65 -16.67 -2.32 9.24
CA PRO A 65 -17.02 -2.42 10.65
C PRO A 65 -17.44 -3.84 11.08
N ASP A 66 -17.78 -4.72 10.13
CA ASP A 66 -18.27 -6.08 10.40
C ASP A 66 -17.15 -7.11 10.59
N PHE A 67 -15.89 -6.68 10.56
CA PHE A 67 -14.69 -7.53 10.63
C PHE A 67 -14.65 -8.63 9.56
N LEU A 68 -15.41 -8.50 8.47
CA LEU A 68 -15.42 -9.51 7.42
C LEU A 68 -14.04 -9.59 6.75
N SER A 69 -13.38 -8.44 6.55
CA SER A 69 -12.00 -8.35 6.02
C SER A 69 -10.96 -9.12 6.83
N ILE A 70 -11.13 -9.22 8.16
CA ILE A 70 -10.28 -10.04 9.03
C ILE A 70 -10.43 -11.53 8.69
N ARG A 71 -11.67 -11.98 8.42
CA ARG A 71 -11.98 -13.38 8.16
C ARG A 71 -11.70 -13.79 6.73
N THR A 72 -12.01 -12.91 5.77
CA THR A 72 -11.92 -13.19 4.35
C THR A 72 -10.60 -12.77 3.75
N GLY A 73 -9.80 -11.99 4.45
CA GLY A 73 -8.55 -11.43 3.94
C GLY A 73 -8.74 -10.28 2.96
N ILE A 74 -7.60 -9.74 2.51
CA ILE A 74 -7.53 -8.60 1.58
C ILE A 74 -6.57 -8.90 0.42
N SER A 75 -6.89 -8.33 -0.73
CA SER A 75 -6.02 -8.13 -1.88
C SER A 75 -5.59 -6.68 -1.92
N VAL A 76 -4.32 -6.40 -2.17
CA VAL A 76 -3.80 -5.03 -2.27
C VAL A 76 -3.42 -4.74 -3.72
N VAL A 77 -3.80 -3.57 -4.20
CA VAL A 77 -3.52 -3.08 -5.55
C VAL A 77 -2.82 -1.73 -5.41
N VAL A 78 -1.59 -1.61 -5.91
CA VAL A 78 -0.75 -0.42 -5.70
C VAL A 78 -0.41 0.24 -7.02
N GLU A 79 -0.90 1.46 -7.22
CA GLU A 79 -0.47 2.36 -8.29
C GLU A 79 0.91 2.90 -7.92
N CYS A 80 1.90 2.72 -8.80
CA CYS A 80 3.29 3.03 -8.49
C CYS A 80 3.88 4.19 -9.30
N SER A 81 3.09 4.82 -10.17
CA SER A 81 3.51 6.01 -10.90
C SER A 81 3.87 7.14 -9.94
N GLY A 82 4.97 7.85 -10.21
CA GLY A 82 5.43 8.95 -9.37
C GLY A 82 6.06 8.55 -8.03
N PHE A 83 6.16 7.25 -7.71
CA PHE A 83 6.86 6.81 -6.50
C PHE A 83 8.37 7.02 -6.60
N ASP A 84 8.88 8.01 -5.87
CA ASP A 84 10.30 8.31 -5.80
C ASP A 84 11.01 7.53 -4.69
N ILE A 85 11.44 6.34 -5.05
CA ILE A 85 12.24 5.49 -4.16
C ILE A 85 13.66 6.04 -3.92
N MET A 86 14.21 6.82 -4.86
CA MET A 86 15.59 7.30 -4.79
C MET A 86 15.72 8.48 -3.84
N ALA A 87 14.64 9.25 -3.66
CA ALA A 87 14.65 10.35 -2.72
C ALA A 87 15.09 9.89 -1.32
N ASN A 88 14.62 8.73 -0.83
CA ASN A 88 14.86 8.29 0.56
C ASN A 88 14.73 6.76 0.76
N PHE A 89 15.47 5.96 0.00
CA PHE A 89 15.53 4.51 0.25
C PHE A 89 16.15 4.20 1.62
N ASP A 90 15.35 3.63 2.52
CA ASP A 90 15.83 3.06 3.77
C ASP A 90 15.40 1.59 3.87
N SER A 91 16.39 0.71 3.99
CA SER A 91 16.16 -0.74 4.06
C SER A 91 15.41 -1.15 5.33
N ASN A 92 15.51 -0.39 6.42
CA ASN A 92 14.75 -0.66 7.64
C ASN A 92 13.27 -0.34 7.45
N THR A 93 12.95 0.78 6.82
CA THR A 93 11.57 1.16 6.47
C THR A 93 10.91 0.11 5.59
N ILE A 94 11.61 -0.35 4.55
CA ILE A 94 11.12 -1.41 3.66
C ILE A 94 10.94 -2.74 4.41
N LYS A 95 11.90 -3.10 5.28
CA LYS A 95 11.78 -4.29 6.11
C LYS A 95 10.54 -4.21 7.01
N ARG A 96 10.29 -3.07 7.65
CA ARG A 96 9.08 -2.84 8.47
C ARG A 96 7.81 -2.95 7.64
N MET A 97 7.79 -2.41 6.42
CA MET A 97 6.66 -2.60 5.49
C MET A 97 6.42 -4.09 5.19
N CYS A 98 7.45 -4.90 5.02
CA CYS A 98 7.28 -6.35 4.81
C CYS A 98 6.89 -7.11 6.08
N THR A 99 7.48 -6.79 7.24
CA THR A 99 7.32 -7.60 8.45
C THR A 99 6.16 -7.14 9.30
N ASP A 100 6.08 -5.83 9.54
CA ASP A 100 5.16 -5.23 10.49
C ASP A 100 3.79 -5.07 9.84
N TYR A 101 3.72 -4.59 8.59
CA TYR A 101 2.42 -4.41 7.91
C TYR A 101 1.65 -5.72 7.76
N ILE A 102 2.36 -6.81 7.47
CA ILE A 102 1.73 -8.13 7.28
C ILE A 102 1.38 -8.80 8.63
N SER A 103 2.07 -8.46 9.72
CA SER A 103 1.87 -9.09 11.03
C SER A 103 0.99 -8.30 12.00
N LEU A 104 0.94 -6.97 11.85
CA LEU A 104 0.21 -6.08 12.75
C LEU A 104 -1.30 -6.12 12.53
N TYR A 105 -1.72 -6.48 11.31
CA TYR A 105 -3.12 -6.57 10.99
C TYR A 105 -3.62 -8.02 10.98
N PRO A 106 -4.76 -8.30 11.62
CA PRO A 106 -5.30 -9.66 11.70
C PRO A 106 -6.02 -10.10 10.40
N PHE A 107 -5.70 -9.53 9.24
CA PHE A 107 -6.25 -10.01 7.96
C PHE A 107 -5.21 -10.84 7.20
N ALA A 108 -5.69 -11.87 6.50
CA ALA A 108 -4.85 -12.62 5.57
C ALA A 108 -4.64 -11.77 4.30
N LEU A 109 -3.40 -11.37 4.01
CA LEU A 109 -3.05 -10.82 2.71
C LEU A 109 -3.04 -11.96 1.67
N HIS A 110 -3.89 -11.88 0.66
CA HIS A 110 -4.01 -12.90 -0.40
C HIS A 110 -3.11 -12.63 -1.58
N GLU A 111 -3.13 -11.38 -2.04
CA GLU A 111 -2.33 -10.93 -3.17
C GLU A 111 -1.98 -9.45 -3.00
N MET A 112 -0.87 -9.07 -3.60
CA MET A 112 -0.42 -7.71 -3.78
C MET A 112 -0.08 -7.56 -5.26
N THR A 113 -0.76 -6.66 -5.94
CA THR A 113 -0.52 -6.35 -7.35
C THR A 113 -0.02 -4.92 -7.45
N CYS A 114 1.14 -4.70 -8.03
CA CYS A 114 1.70 -3.38 -8.27
C CYS A 114 1.71 -3.11 -9.78
N PHE A 115 1.23 -1.94 -10.20
CA PHE A 115 1.14 -1.55 -11.61
C PHE A 115 1.78 -0.17 -11.83
N HIS A 116 2.15 0.11 -13.09
CA HIS A 116 2.99 1.26 -13.47
C HIS A 116 4.31 1.34 -12.69
N THR A 117 4.94 0.18 -12.47
CA THR A 117 6.16 0.10 -11.69
C THR A 117 7.38 0.57 -12.49
N GLY A 118 8.16 1.47 -11.90
CA GLY A 118 9.48 1.85 -12.42
C GLY A 118 10.55 0.78 -12.18
N LEU A 119 11.70 0.90 -12.87
CA LEU A 119 12.83 -0.03 -12.74
C LEU A 119 13.25 -0.24 -11.28
N PHE A 120 13.41 0.85 -10.53
CA PHE A 120 13.85 0.79 -9.14
C PHE A 120 12.81 0.20 -8.19
N PHE A 121 11.51 0.41 -8.48
CA PHE A 121 10.44 -0.27 -7.77
C PHE A 121 10.55 -1.79 -7.97
N ASN A 122 10.78 -2.26 -9.20
CA ASN A 122 10.96 -3.69 -9.47
C ASN A 122 12.17 -4.29 -8.74
N THR A 123 13.27 -3.53 -8.65
CA THR A 123 14.44 -3.91 -7.84
C THR A 123 14.09 -3.99 -6.36
N MET A 124 13.39 -2.99 -5.82
CA MET A 124 12.92 -2.99 -4.43
C MET A 124 12.04 -4.20 -4.14
N MET A 125 11.05 -4.48 -4.98
CA MET A 125 10.17 -5.64 -4.81
C MET A 125 10.95 -6.96 -4.83
N SER A 126 12.00 -7.04 -5.65
CA SER A 126 12.90 -8.20 -5.66
C SER A 126 13.68 -8.34 -4.35
N CYS A 127 14.13 -7.23 -3.75
CA CYS A 127 14.72 -7.22 -2.41
C CYS A 127 13.69 -7.56 -1.33
N MET A 128 12.46 -7.07 -1.43
CA MET A 128 11.39 -7.28 -0.45
C MET A 128 10.99 -8.75 -0.31
N LYS A 129 11.06 -9.53 -1.40
CA LYS A 129 10.73 -10.97 -1.39
C LYS A 129 11.46 -11.78 -0.32
N ILE A 130 12.65 -11.36 0.11
CA ILE A 130 13.41 -12.05 1.17
C ILE A 130 12.81 -11.84 2.57
N PHE A 131 12.03 -10.78 2.75
CA PHE A 131 11.42 -10.41 4.03
C PHE A 131 9.95 -10.84 4.14
N LEU A 132 9.34 -11.30 3.03
CA LEU A 132 7.96 -11.75 3.04
C LEU A 132 7.81 -13.09 3.77
N PRO A 133 6.73 -13.27 4.57
CA PRO A 133 6.38 -14.56 5.13
C PRO A 133 6.21 -15.61 4.01
N ARG A 134 6.64 -16.85 4.26
CA ARG A 134 6.50 -17.94 3.27
C ARG A 134 5.04 -18.22 2.86
N SER A 135 4.07 -17.84 3.70
CA SER A 135 2.64 -17.92 3.41
C SER A 135 2.21 -17.01 2.26
N LEU A 136 2.92 -15.91 2.03
CA LEU A 136 2.72 -14.95 0.94
C LEU A 136 3.58 -15.27 -0.28
N GLY A 137 3.83 -16.57 -0.53
CA GLY A 137 4.77 -17.07 -1.54
C GLY A 137 4.65 -16.41 -2.92
N SER A 138 5.65 -16.64 -3.78
CA SER A 138 5.92 -15.94 -5.04
C SER A 138 4.76 -15.69 -6.03
N LYS A 139 3.61 -16.36 -5.86
CA LYS A 139 2.38 -16.13 -6.63
C LYS A 139 1.54 -14.95 -6.14
N SER A 140 1.76 -14.48 -4.91
CA SER A 140 0.96 -13.47 -4.23
C SER A 140 1.45 -12.04 -4.50
N MET A 141 2.53 -11.88 -5.25
CA MET A 141 3.13 -10.58 -5.54
C MET A 141 3.31 -10.43 -7.05
N LEU A 142 2.34 -9.80 -7.70
CA LEU A 142 2.34 -9.54 -9.12
C LEU A 142 2.86 -8.14 -9.38
N VAL A 143 3.92 -8.04 -10.17
CA VAL A 143 4.52 -6.77 -10.56
C VAL A 143 4.29 -6.62 -12.06
N MET A 144 3.40 -5.69 -12.42
CA MET A 144 3.04 -5.40 -13.79
C MET A 144 3.75 -4.12 -14.23
N SER A 145 4.93 -4.29 -14.81
CA SER A 145 5.65 -3.18 -15.43
C SER A 145 4.92 -2.73 -16.69
N SER A 146 4.66 -1.43 -16.81
CA SER A 146 4.27 -0.82 -18.08
C SER A 146 5.47 -0.73 -19.01
N GLN A 147 5.97 -1.87 -19.49
CA GLN A 147 6.70 -1.90 -20.75
C GLN A 147 5.70 -2.37 -21.79
N LEU A 148 5.02 -1.41 -22.41
CA LEU A 148 4.37 -1.47 -23.73
C LEU A 148 3.47 -0.23 -23.89
N VAL A 149 4.06 0.95 -24.05
CA VAL A 149 3.69 1.93 -25.08
C VAL A 149 4.98 2.71 -25.39
N ASP A 150 5.27 2.81 -26.68
CA ASP A 150 6.52 3.30 -27.30
C ASP A 150 7.05 4.66 -26.83
#